data_AF-A0A3B0T2S8-F1
#
_entry.id   AF-A0A3B0T2S8-F1
#
_cell.length_a   1.000
_cell.length_b   1.000
_cell.length_c   1.000
_cell.angle_alpha   90.00
_cell.angle_beta   90.00
_cell.angle_gamma   90.00
#
_symmetry.space_group_name_H-M   'P 1'
#
loop_
_entity.id
_entity.type
_entity.pdbx_description
1 polymer ?
#
loop_
_entity_poly.entity_id
_entity_poly.type
_entity_poly.pdbx_seq_one_letter_code
_entity_poly.pdbx_strand_id
1 'polypeptide(L)'
;MHTKENILKGGENGETISANNAQESELFIRMSLPKEDDGRMPPKDKTQPTAEEVQLARAWADEGHPFDKTIGETGMKKELFCLVLSSKIRY
;
A
#
# COMPACT_ATOMS: atom_id res chain seq x y z
N MET A 1 -0.40 -15.48 -5.21
CA MET A 1 -0.92 -14.14 -5.52
C MET A 1 0.19 -13.32 -6.19
N HIS A 2 0.46 -13.53 -7.48
CA HIS A 2 1.58 -12.86 -8.19
C HIS A 2 1.18 -12.28 -9.56
N THR A 3 -0.11 -12.21 -9.86
CA THR A 3 -0.63 -11.58 -11.08
C THR A 3 -1.52 -10.41 -10.69
N LYS A 4 -1.68 -9.42 -11.58
CA LYS A 4 -2.57 -8.27 -11.39
C LYS A 4 -3.98 -8.71 -10.98
N GLU A 5 -4.52 -9.71 -11.66
CA GLU A 5 -5.84 -10.27 -11.40
C GLU A 5 -5.93 -10.87 -10.01
N ASN A 6 -4.88 -11.59 -9.55
CA ASN A 6 -4.88 -12.18 -8.23
C ASN A 6 -4.72 -11.14 -7.12
N ILE A 7 -3.99 -10.05 -7.35
CA ILE A 7 -3.86 -8.94 -6.40
C ILE A 7 -5.21 -8.23 -6.23
N LEU A 8 -5.91 -7.95 -7.34
CA LEU A 8 -7.21 -7.28 -7.35
C LEU A 8 -8.35 -8.19 -6.86
N LYS A 9 -8.30 -9.49 -7.19
CA LYS A 9 -9.25 -10.47 -6.67
C LYS A 9 -9.18 -10.58 -5.14
N GLY A 10 -7.99 -10.35 -4.57
CA GLY A 10 -7.74 -10.46 -3.14
C GLY A 10 -7.78 -11.91 -2.64
N GLY A 11 -8.23 -12.08 -1.41
CA GLY A 11 -8.22 -13.37 -0.70
C GLY A 11 -9.52 -14.16 -0.84
N GLU A 12 -9.70 -15.14 0.05
CA GLU A 12 -10.94 -15.94 0.13
C GLU A 12 -12.18 -15.09 0.44
N ASN A 13 -11.97 -13.94 1.10
CA ASN A 13 -13.03 -12.98 1.46
C ASN A 13 -13.26 -11.89 0.41
N GLY A 14 -12.61 -11.98 -0.76
CA GLY A 14 -12.74 -11.00 -1.85
C GLY A 14 -11.64 -9.93 -1.87
N GLU A 15 -11.97 -8.80 -2.51
CA GLU A 15 -11.05 -7.69 -2.76
C GLU A 15 -10.51 -7.11 -1.45
N THR A 16 -9.17 -7.00 -1.36
CA THR A 16 -8.48 -6.45 -0.18
C THR A 16 -8.00 -5.01 -0.39
N ILE A 17 -8.06 -4.53 -1.63
CA ILE A 17 -7.63 -3.21 -2.09
C ILE A 17 -8.71 -2.65 -3.01
N SER A 18 -9.47 -1.66 -2.53
CA SER A 18 -10.56 -1.05 -3.27
C SER A 18 -10.09 0.19 -4.02
N ALA A 19 -10.45 0.24 -5.31
CA ALA A 19 -10.09 1.34 -6.19
C ALA A 19 -10.76 2.66 -5.72
N ASN A 20 -9.98 3.74 -5.67
CA ASN A 20 -10.45 5.07 -5.24
C ASN A 20 -10.95 5.12 -3.77
N ASN A 21 -10.66 4.08 -2.97
CA ASN A 21 -11.07 4.01 -1.57
C ASN A 21 -10.04 3.22 -0.74
N ALA A 22 -8.83 3.75 -0.65
CA ALA A 22 -7.75 3.14 0.13
C ALA A 22 -8.02 3.12 1.64
N GLN A 23 -8.92 3.96 2.15
CA GLN A 23 -9.23 4.00 3.58
C GLN A 23 -10.04 2.78 4.04
N GLU A 24 -10.97 2.30 3.21
CA GLU A 24 -11.81 1.14 3.54
C GLU A 24 -11.19 -0.21 3.12
N SER A 25 -10.08 -0.16 2.39
CA SER A 25 -9.36 -1.35 1.95
C SER A 25 -8.73 -2.10 3.14
N GLU A 26 -9.08 -3.37 3.29
CA GLU A 26 -8.63 -4.23 4.39
C GLU A 26 -7.10 -4.26 4.54
N LEU A 27 -6.36 -4.24 3.42
CA LEU A 27 -4.90 -4.22 3.43
C LEU A 27 -4.35 -3.03 4.22
N PHE A 28 -4.87 -1.82 3.99
CA PHE A 28 -4.40 -0.60 4.64
C PHE A 28 -4.86 -0.48 6.09
N ILE A 29 -6.03 -1.04 6.41
CA ILE A 29 -6.50 -1.16 7.79
C ILE A 29 -5.51 -2.03 8.59
N ARG A 30 -5.20 -3.24 8.09
CA ARG A 30 -4.27 -4.15 8.76
C ARG A 30 -2.85 -3.60 8.89
N MET A 31 -2.35 -2.85 7.91
CA MET A 31 -1.05 -2.18 8.00
C MET A 31 -1.00 -1.04 9.03
N SER A 32 -2.16 -0.52 9.43
CA SER A 32 -2.27 0.61 10.38
C SER A 32 -2.53 0.16 11.81
N LEU A 33 -2.80 -1.12 12.04
CA LEU A 33 -3.00 -1.66 13.38
C LEU A 33 -1.74 -1.48 14.25
N PRO A 34 -1.89 -1.39 15.60
CA PRO A 34 -0.75 -1.36 16.51
C PRO A 34 0.20 -2.54 16.31
N LYS A 35 1.51 -2.36 16.57
CA LYS A 35 2.51 -3.40 16.31
C LYS A 35 2.24 -4.73 17.04
N GLU A 36 1.62 -4.64 18.21
CA GLU A 36 1.28 -5.79 19.06
C GLU A 36 -0.07 -6.43 18.71
N ASP A 37 -0.81 -5.86 17.76
CA ASP A 37 -2.08 -6.42 17.31
C ASP A 37 -1.82 -7.64 16.42
N ASP A 38 -2.39 -8.79 16.78
CA ASP A 38 -2.22 -10.04 16.03
C ASP A 38 -2.81 -9.96 14.61
N GLY A 39 -3.74 -9.04 14.36
CA GLY A 39 -4.31 -8.76 13.04
C GLY A 39 -3.42 -7.86 12.18
N ARG A 40 -2.34 -7.28 12.74
CA ARG A 40 -1.43 -6.42 11.99
C ARG A 40 -0.70 -7.22 10.92
N MET A 41 -0.62 -6.61 9.74
CA MET A 41 0.18 -7.12 8.63
C MET A 41 1.24 -6.09 8.22
N PRO A 42 2.50 -6.50 7.96
CA PRO A 42 3.05 -7.84 8.19
C PRO A 42 3.07 -8.23 9.68
N PRO A 43 3.19 -9.53 10.04
CA PRO A 43 3.36 -9.96 11.42
C PRO A 43 4.57 -9.29 12.10
N LYS A 44 4.54 -9.18 13.43
CA LYS A 44 5.52 -8.41 14.22
C LYS A 44 6.98 -8.85 14.06
N ASP A 45 7.22 -10.12 13.70
CA ASP A 45 8.55 -10.71 13.45
C ASP A 45 9.07 -10.44 12.03
N LYS A 46 8.26 -9.80 11.18
CA LYS A 46 8.60 -9.42 9.81
C LYS A 46 8.85 -7.92 9.70
N THR A 47 9.64 -7.56 8.68
CA THR A 47 9.90 -6.17 8.32
C THR A 47 8.58 -5.44 8.06
N GLN A 48 8.37 -4.36 8.81
CA GLN A 48 7.20 -3.51 8.67
C GLN A 48 7.44 -2.45 7.59
N PRO A 49 6.44 -2.10 6.77
CA PRO A 49 6.52 -0.90 5.95
C PRO A 49 6.57 0.34 6.84
N THR A 50 7.31 1.35 6.39
CA THR A 50 7.29 2.69 6.98
C THR A 50 5.94 3.38 6.74
N ALA A 51 5.63 4.41 7.53
CA ALA A 51 4.39 5.16 7.35
C ALA A 51 4.31 5.79 5.95
N GLU A 52 5.46 6.22 5.43
CA GLU A 52 5.66 6.77 4.10
C GLU A 52 5.37 5.74 3.00
N GLU A 53 5.86 4.50 3.15
CA GLU A 53 5.57 3.42 2.20
C GLU A 53 4.09 3.03 2.20
N VAL A 54 3.45 2.98 3.38
CA VAL A 54 2.00 2.74 3.48
C VAL A 54 1.22 3.87 2.82
N GLN A 55 1.63 5.13 3.01
CA GLN A 55 0.99 6.28 2.38
C GLN A 55 1.13 6.26 0.86
N LEU A 56 2.30 5.89 0.32
CA LEU A 56 2.49 5.75 -1.11
C LEU A 56 1.59 4.65 -1.70
N ALA A 57 1.49 3.51 -1.02
CA ALA A 57 0.61 2.42 -1.45
C ALA A 57 -0.88 2.81 -1.42
N ARG A 58 -1.31 3.60 -0.42
CA ARG A 58 -2.67 4.18 -0.40
C ARG A 58 -2.93 5.08 -1.60
N ALA A 59 -2.02 6.00 -1.88
CA ALA A 59 -2.14 6.92 -3.02
C ALA A 59 -2.26 6.17 -4.35
N TRP A 60 -1.52 5.07 -4.51
CA TRP A 60 -1.64 4.18 -5.67
C TRP A 60 -3.03 3.53 -5.77
N ALA A 61 -3.62 3.10 -4.66
CA ALA A 61 -4.97 2.53 -4.66
C ALA A 61 -6.06 3.60 -4.92
N ASP A 62 -5.88 4.80 -4.37
CA ASP A 62 -6.79 5.93 -4.59
C ASP A 62 -6.78 6.41 -6.06
N GLU A 63 -5.69 6.19 -6.80
CA GLU A 63 -5.59 6.45 -8.25
C GLU A 63 -6.20 5.31 -9.11
N GLY A 64 -6.84 4.31 -8.48
CA GLY A 64 -7.50 3.21 -9.18
C GLY A 64 -6.56 2.10 -9.66
N HIS A 65 -5.48 1.83 -8.91
CA HIS A 65 -4.53 0.76 -9.17
C HIS A 65 -3.81 0.88 -10.53
N PRO A 66 -3.11 1.99 -10.82
CA PRO A 66 -2.49 2.22 -12.12
C PRO A 66 -1.26 1.34 -12.35
N PHE A 67 -1.45 0.04 -12.63
CA PHE A 67 -0.38 -0.93 -12.90
C PHE A 67 0.43 -0.60 -14.16
N ASP A 68 -0.20 0.05 -15.13
CA ASP A 68 0.33 0.25 -16.48
C ASP A 68 0.72 1.72 -16.74
N LYS A 69 0.71 2.57 -15.71
CA LYS A 69 1.11 3.98 -15.81
C LYS A 69 2.44 4.23 -15.10
N THR A 70 3.24 5.12 -15.67
CA THR A 70 4.41 5.68 -15.00
C THR A 70 3.99 6.73 -13.97
N ILE A 71 4.90 7.07 -13.05
CA ILE A 71 4.66 8.11 -12.02
C ILE A 71 4.22 9.43 -12.65
N GLY A 72 4.80 9.80 -13.81
CA GLY A 72 4.45 11.04 -14.52
C GLY A 72 3.07 11.03 -15.18
N GLU A 73 2.49 9.87 -15.40
CA GLU A 73 1.15 9.69 -16.00
C GLU A 73 0.05 9.53 -14.94
N THR A 74 0.42 9.46 -13.66
CA THR A 74 -0.51 9.36 -12.52
C THR A 74 -0.78 10.73 -11.91
N GLY A 75 -1.91 10.89 -11.21
CA GLY A 75 -2.21 12.07 -10.40
C GLY A 75 -1.43 12.16 -9.08
N MET A 76 -0.51 11.22 -8.81
CA MET A 76 0.18 11.14 -7.52
C MET A 76 1.21 12.26 -7.33
N LYS A 77 1.25 12.79 -6.10
CA LYS A 77 2.17 13.86 -5.69
C LYS A 77 3.63 13.36 -5.67
N LYS A 78 4.53 14.07 -6.34
CA LYS A 78 5.97 13.71 -6.41
C LYS A 78 6.63 13.64 -5.03
N GLU A 79 6.17 14.46 -4.11
CA GLU A 79 6.66 14.56 -2.73
C GLU A 79 6.52 13.23 -1.98
N LEU A 80 5.50 12.41 -2.30
CA LEU A 80 5.31 11.07 -1.73
C LEU A 80 6.50 10.16 -2.03
N PHE A 81 7.00 10.21 -3.26
CA PHE A 81 8.15 9.41 -3.70
C PHE A 81 9.45 9.93 -3.09
N CYS A 82 9.63 11.26 -3.06
CA CYS A 82 10.80 11.86 -2.43
C CYS A 82 10.90 11.46 -0.95
N LEU A 83 9.77 11.43 -0.24
CA LEU A 83 9.71 11.07 1.17
C LEU A 83 10.10 9.60 1.41
N VAL A 84 9.59 8.67 0.60
CA VAL A 84 9.95 7.23 0.67
C VAL A 84 11.40 6.98 0.26
N LEU A 85 11.90 7.65 -0.78
CA LEU A 85 13.28 7.46 -1.23
C LEU A 85 14.28 8.07 -0.25
N SER A 86 13.96 9.22 0.34
CA SER A 86 14.81 9.86 1.36
C SER A 86 14.90 9.03 2.64
N SER A 87 13.85 8.31 3.02
CA SER A 87 13.88 7.46 4.22
C SER A 87 14.82 6.25 4.07
N LYS A 88 15.07 5.78 2.85
CA LYS A 88 15.95 4.63 2.55
C LYS A 88 17.41 4.98 2.30
N ILE A 89 17.74 6.25 2.00
CA ILE A 89 19.09 6.70 1.64
C ILE A 89 19.87 7.24 2.85
N ARG A 90 19.26 7.28 4.04
CA ARG A 90 19.95 7.69 5.27
C ARG A 90 20.88 6.57 5.77
N TYR A 91 22.16 6.70 5.42
CA TYR A 91 23.30 6.04 6.05
C TYR A 91 23.71 6.77 7.34
#